data_AF-A0A963UQB8-F1
#
_entry.id   AF-A0A963UQB8-F1
#
_cell.length_a   1.000
_cell.length_b   1.000
_cell.length_c   1.000
_cell.angle_alpha   90.00
_cell.angle_beta   90.00
_cell.angle_gamma   90.00
#
_symmetry.space_group_name_H-M   'P 1'
#
loop_
_entity.id
_entity.type
_entity.pdbx_description
1 polymer ?
#
loop_
_entity_poly.entity_id
_entity_poly.type
_entity_poly.pdbx_seq_one_letter_code
_entity_poly.pdbx_strand_id
1 'polypeptide(L)'
;HALWDYTLGHQVTETYDFTHAITIAAREFAPDLFIVTGPGTTLGGAVAQSMILSDWRGMGSKTDFQTWQKEGPVLISMGMEDQRKAVTKGD
;
A
#
# COMPACT_ATOMS: atom_id res chain seq x y z
N HIS A 1 -19.06 25.27 -2.82
CA HIS A 1 -18.87 24.83 -1.43
C HIS A 1 -18.49 23.35 -1.32
N ALA A 2 -18.88 22.47 -2.25
CA ALA A 2 -18.56 21.02 -2.18
C ALA A 2 -17.11 20.63 -1.83
N LEU A 3 -16.09 21.29 -2.41
CA LEU A 3 -14.69 21.00 -2.07
C LEU A 3 -14.36 21.39 -0.61
N TRP A 4 -14.91 22.50 -0.14
CA TRP A 4 -14.75 22.97 1.24
C TRP A 4 -15.42 21.99 2.22
N ASP A 5 -16.64 21.55 1.91
CA ASP A 5 -17.39 20.58 2.72
C ASP A 5 -16.66 19.22 2.78
N TYR A 6 -16.08 18.78 1.67
CA TYR A 6 -15.27 17.56 1.63
C TYR A 6 -13.99 17.69 2.43
N THR A 7 -13.23 18.77 2.25
CA THR A 7 -11.91 18.92 2.88
C THR A 7 -11.98 19.22 4.37
N LEU A 8 -12.92 20.06 4.82
CA LEU A 8 -13.01 20.47 6.22
C LEU A 8 -14.08 19.73 7.01
N GLY A 9 -15.03 19.07 6.33
CA GLY A 9 -15.96 18.13 6.93
C GLY A 9 -15.44 16.71 6.76
N HIS A 10 -15.73 16.09 5.62
CA HIS A 10 -15.57 14.65 5.41
C HIS A 10 -14.16 14.13 5.71
N GLN A 11 -13.11 14.77 5.18
CA GLN A 11 -11.73 14.32 5.39
C GLN A 11 -11.25 14.43 6.85
N VAL A 12 -11.90 15.27 7.66
CA VAL A 12 -11.54 15.51 9.06
C VAL A 12 -12.39 14.68 10.01
N THR A 13 -13.67 14.50 9.71
CA THR A 13 -14.64 13.90 10.66
C THR A 13 -14.99 12.45 10.35
N GLU A 14 -14.83 12.01 9.11
CA GLU A 14 -15.18 10.65 8.69
C GLU A 14 -13.96 9.72 8.64
N THR A 15 -14.22 8.41 8.70
CA THR A 15 -13.17 7.41 8.57
C THR A 15 -12.63 7.36 7.14
N TYR A 16 -11.31 7.27 7.01
CA TYR A 16 -10.69 7.05 5.71
C TYR A 16 -10.72 5.57 5.33
N ASP A 17 -11.37 5.24 4.22
CA ASP A 17 -11.37 3.89 3.66
C ASP A 17 -10.04 3.59 2.93
N PHE A 18 -9.02 3.27 3.72
CA PHE A 18 -7.70 2.94 3.21
C PHE A 18 -7.72 1.68 2.34
N THR A 19 -8.54 0.68 2.66
CA THR A 19 -8.64 -0.56 1.89
C THR A 19 -9.19 -0.30 0.49
N HIS A 20 -10.21 0.55 0.37
CA HIS A 20 -10.72 0.97 -0.93
C HIS A 20 -9.66 1.73 -1.73
N ALA A 21 -8.94 2.66 -1.11
CA ALA A 21 -7.88 3.41 -1.77
C ALA A 21 -6.78 2.49 -2.34
N ILE A 22 -6.31 1.51 -1.57
CA ILE A 22 -5.31 0.54 -2.03
C ILE A 22 -5.88 -0.40 -3.10
N THR A 23 -7.14 -0.82 -2.99
CA THR A 23 -7.80 -1.66 -4.00
C THR A 23 -7.86 -0.96 -5.35
N ILE A 24 -8.27 0.31 -5.36
CA ILE A 24 -8.29 1.14 -6.57
C ILE A 24 -6.87 1.33 -7.11
N ALA A 25 -5.90 1.63 -6.24
CA ALA A 25 -4.51 1.77 -6.63
C ALA A 25 -3.98 0.49 -7.34
N ALA A 26 -4.28 -0.68 -6.78
CA ALA A 26 -3.84 -1.98 -7.28
C ALA A 26 -4.48 -2.34 -8.63
N ARG A 27 -5.76 -1.99 -8.84
CA ARG A 27 -6.52 -2.37 -10.04
C ARG A 27 -6.35 -1.39 -11.20
N GLU A 28 -6.41 -0.09 -10.92
CA GLU A 28 -6.44 0.93 -11.98
C GLU A 28 -5.03 1.30 -12.45
N PHE A 29 -4.06 1.38 -11.53
CA PHE A 29 -2.68 1.70 -11.91
C PHE A 29 -1.83 0.45 -12.15
N ALA A 30 -2.29 -0.71 -11.69
CA ALA A 30 -1.62 -2.01 -11.83
C ALA A 30 -0.09 -1.94 -11.57
N PRO A 31 0.37 -1.32 -10.48
CA PRO A 31 1.78 -1.03 -10.27
C PRO A 31 2.61 -2.31 -10.13
N ASP A 32 3.88 -2.26 -10.49
CA ASP A 32 4.79 -3.38 -10.22
C ASP A 32 5.20 -3.46 -8.75
N LEU A 33 5.23 -2.31 -8.06
CA LEU A 33 5.71 -2.17 -6.70
C LEU A 33 4.94 -1.08 -5.95
N PHE A 34 4.44 -1.42 -4.76
CA PHE A 34 3.97 -0.45 -3.78
C PHE A 34 5.14 0.01 -2.90
N ILE A 35 5.28 1.33 -2.71
CA ILE A 35 6.29 1.90 -1.80
C ILE A 35 5.58 2.70 -0.71
N VAL A 36 5.70 2.23 0.54
CA VAL A 36 5.23 2.95 1.73
C VAL A 36 6.35 3.85 2.22
N THR A 37 6.17 5.17 2.08
CA THR A 37 7.21 6.18 2.33
C THR A 37 7.32 6.61 3.80
N GLY A 38 6.36 6.23 4.65
CA GLY A 38 6.32 6.63 6.05
C GLY A 38 7.46 6.06 6.90
N PRO A 39 7.81 6.70 8.04
CA PRO A 39 8.93 6.27 8.88
C PRO A 39 8.68 4.97 9.66
N GLY A 40 7.44 4.46 9.68
CA GLY A 40 7.03 3.26 10.41
C GLY A 40 6.72 2.06 9.51
N THR A 41 6.44 0.91 10.14
CA THR A 41 6.19 -0.37 9.44
C THR A 41 4.73 -0.83 9.46
N THR A 42 3.85 -0.11 10.16
CA THR A 42 2.45 -0.52 10.38
C THR A 42 1.61 -0.50 9.11
N LEU A 43 1.78 0.53 8.26
CA LEU A 43 1.01 0.66 7.01
C LEU A 43 1.31 -0.46 6.01
N GLY A 44 2.51 -1.05 6.04
CA GLY A 44 2.87 -2.15 5.15
C GLY A 44 1.94 -3.36 5.30
N GLY A 45 1.58 -3.70 6.55
CA GLY A 45 0.62 -4.78 6.82
C GLY A 45 -0.76 -4.49 6.23
N ALA A 46 -1.25 -3.26 6.38
CA ALA A 46 -2.55 -2.84 5.84
C ALA A 46 -2.57 -2.84 4.30
N VAL A 47 -1.48 -2.44 3.65
CA VAL A 47 -1.34 -2.50 2.19
C VAL A 47 -1.34 -3.95 1.71
N ALA A 48 -0.53 -4.82 2.32
CA ALA A 48 -0.47 -6.23 1.96
C ALA A 48 -1.83 -6.93 2.14
N GLN A 49 -2.54 -6.66 3.24
CA GLN A 49 -3.88 -7.21 3.46
C GLN A 49 -4.90 -6.68 2.45
N SER A 50 -4.81 -5.40 2.07
CA SER A 50 -5.71 -4.82 1.05
C SER A 50 -5.47 -5.41 -0.35
N MET A 51 -4.20 -5.70 -0.70
CA MET A 51 -3.86 -6.45 -1.91
C MET A 51 -4.45 -7.87 -1.89
N ILE A 52 -4.34 -8.57 -0.75
CA ILE A 52 -4.90 -9.92 -0.57
C ILE A 52 -6.43 -9.90 -0.70
N LEU A 53 -7.10 -8.97 -0.02
CA LEU A 53 -8.56 -8.84 -0.06
C LEU A 53 -9.10 -8.50 -1.45
N SER A 54 -8.28 -7.87 -2.30
CA SER A 54 -8.67 -7.52 -3.67
C SER A 54 -8.33 -8.59 -4.70
N ASP A 55 -7.76 -9.73 -4.27
CA ASP A 55 -7.21 -10.82 -5.10
C ASP A 55 -6.23 -10.31 -6.17
N TRP A 56 -5.41 -9.34 -5.77
CA TRP A 56 -4.54 -8.66 -6.72
C TRP A 56 -3.48 -9.63 -7.25
N ARG A 57 -3.40 -9.77 -8.58
CA ARG A 57 -2.51 -10.74 -9.26
C ARG A 57 -2.73 -12.20 -8.82
N GLY A 58 -3.96 -12.55 -8.40
CA GLY A 58 -4.30 -13.89 -7.90
C GLY A 58 -3.75 -14.19 -6.50
N MET A 59 -3.35 -13.15 -5.77
CA MET A 59 -2.86 -13.26 -4.40
C MET A 59 -4.03 -13.31 -3.41
N GLY A 60 -4.52 -14.51 -3.11
CA GLY A 60 -5.67 -14.71 -2.22
C GLY A 60 -5.31 -14.93 -0.74
N SER A 61 -4.03 -15.03 -0.40
CA SER A 61 -3.59 -15.35 0.95
C SER A 61 -2.26 -14.69 1.36
N LYS A 62 -1.98 -14.74 2.67
CA LYS A 62 -0.68 -14.33 3.22
C LYS A 62 0.48 -15.17 2.64
N THR A 63 0.24 -16.45 2.39
CA THR A 63 1.26 -17.34 1.79
C THR A 63 1.57 -16.87 0.38
N ASP A 64 0.55 -16.56 -0.42
CA ASP A 64 0.74 -16.06 -1.78
C ASP A 64 1.52 -14.75 -1.76
N PHE A 65 1.14 -13.80 -0.88
CA PHE A 65 1.90 -12.56 -0.69
C PHE A 65 3.37 -12.83 -0.38
N GLN A 66 3.66 -13.74 0.55
CA GLN A 66 5.03 -14.08 0.93
C GLN A 66 5.80 -14.75 -0.21
N THR A 67 5.15 -15.52 -1.08
CA THR A 67 5.76 -16.11 -2.28
C THR A 67 6.13 -15.00 -3.27
N TRP A 68 5.17 -14.15 -3.65
CA TRP A 68 5.41 -13.01 -4.53
C TRP A 68 6.53 -12.13 -3.99
N GLN A 69 6.47 -11.75 -2.72
CA GLN A 69 7.45 -10.88 -2.07
C GLN A 69 8.88 -11.45 -2.09
N LYS A 70 9.05 -12.78 -2.14
CA LYS A 70 10.37 -13.44 -2.23
C LYS A 70 10.89 -13.53 -3.66
N GLU A 71 10.01 -13.74 -4.64
CA GLU A 71 10.38 -13.82 -6.06
C GLU A 71 10.75 -12.44 -6.61
N GLY A 72 10.01 -11.41 -6.21
CA GLY A 72 10.31 -10.01 -6.47
C GLY A 72 9.44 -9.13 -5.57
N PRO A 73 10.02 -8.17 -4.83
CA PRO A 73 9.24 -7.38 -3.88
C PRO A 73 8.11 -6.64 -4.59
N VAL A 74 6.88 -6.86 -4.11
CA VAL A 74 5.67 -6.16 -4.58
C VAL A 74 5.27 -5.04 -3.60
N LEU A 75 5.83 -5.04 -2.40
CA LEU A 75 5.68 -4.01 -1.39
C LEU A 75 7.02 -3.72 -0.71
N ILE A 76 7.39 -2.45 -0.60
CA ILE A 76 8.55 -1.97 0.14
C ILE A 76 8.11 -0.92 1.15
N SER A 77 8.61 -1.02 2.38
CA SER A 77 8.50 0.03 3.38
C SER A 77 9.82 0.77 3.52
N MET A 78 9.82 2.07 3.22
CA MET A 78 10.97 2.92 3.46
C MET A 78 11.28 3.09 4.95
N GLY A 79 10.34 2.76 5.85
CA GLY A 79 10.62 2.68 7.29
C GLY A 79 11.60 1.56 7.67
N MET A 80 11.80 0.57 6.80
CA MET A 80 12.74 -0.54 7.01
C MET A 80 14.03 -0.26 6.23
N GLU A 81 15.18 -0.21 6.92
CA GLU A 81 16.44 0.23 6.31
C GLU A 81 16.91 -0.70 5.18
N ASP A 82 16.76 -2.00 5.36
CA ASP A 82 17.07 -3.02 4.37
C ASP A 82 16.22 -2.85 3.09
N GLN A 83 14.93 -2.58 3.23
CA GLN A 83 14.03 -2.37 2.09
C GLN A 83 14.21 -0.99 1.45
N ARG A 84 14.50 0.05 2.24
CA ARG A 84 14.76 1.41 1.75
C ARG A 84 15.90 1.42 0.74
N LYS A 85 17.00 0.73 1.04
CA LYS A 85 18.19 0.64 0.17
C LYS A 85 17.89 0.07 -1.22
N ALA A 86 16.79 -0.67 -1.39
CA ALA A 86 16.38 -1.21 -2.68
C ALA A 86 15.69 -0.18 -3.60
N VAL A 87 15.20 0.95 -3.06
CA VAL A 87 14.42 1.96 -3.81
C VAL A 87 15.03 3.37 -3.76
N THR A 88 16.13 3.54 -3.02
CA THR A 88 16.92 4.78 -3.02
C THR A 88 18.23 4.55 -3.75
N LYS A 89 18.76 5.58 -4.42
CA LYS A 89 20.16 5.53 -4.87
C LYS A 89 21.02 5.32 -3.62
N GLY A 90 21.93 4.35 -3.66
CA GLY A 90 22.96 4.22 -2.63
C GLY A 90 23.79 5.51 -2.59
N ASP A 91 24.26 5.87 -1.39
CA ASP A 91 25.25 6.93 -1.24
C ASP A 91 26.52 6.63 -2.05
#